data_AF-A0AAV7EIA5-F1
#
_entry.id   AF-A0AAV7EIA5-F1
#
_cell.length_a   1.000
_cell.length_b   1.000
_cell.length_c   1.000
_cell.angle_alpha   90.00
_cell.angle_beta   90.00
_cell.angle_gamma   90.00
#
_symmetry.space_group_name_H-M   'P 1'
#
loop_
_entity.id
_entity.type
_entity.pdbx_description
1 polymer ?
#
loop_
_entity_poly.entity_id
_entity_poly.type
_entity_poly.pdbx_seq_one_letter_code
_entity_poly.pdbx_strand_id
1 'polypeptide(L)'
;MEEYLRNMKALRSQMNDFEDQTASISAEEEKQKTAIQILEKDLDSVKVESTHFESEMNEMLNTKARVLSQVAEKKKRLLCLETESSTLSQTLELLEQEKATLSERLKDKRAYYAKETEKILCTLQEQQDWFNKYKLKDEVKGSPNGRSVKQGIETCSVTRMDEGVKSDGTYSDLLRELEDEKAKLDELTTKQLNLSLQKNKAKSAVDDLKCRLNDFPSKLNEMDAEVLEEEHKSLLSDKTGEEEYLRSLQVRIGEIKGISEVVNCTCGQEYTVQPHSFYTS
;
A
#
# COMPACT_ATOMS: atom_id res chain seq x y z
N MET A 1 41.34 -64.39 -80.92
CA MET A 1 40.98 -62.98 -81.22
C MET A 1 39.65 -62.58 -80.57
N GLU A 2 38.62 -63.44 -80.59
CA GLU A 2 37.32 -63.16 -79.94
C GLU A 2 37.37 -63.01 -78.42
N GLU A 3 38.16 -63.83 -77.72
CA GLU A 3 38.29 -63.78 -76.27
C GLU A 3 38.91 -62.46 -75.79
N TYR A 4 39.92 -61.97 -76.50
CA TYR A 4 40.51 -60.65 -76.25
C TYR A 4 39.47 -59.51 -76.42
N LEU A 5 38.67 -59.56 -77.49
CA LEU A 5 37.59 -58.58 -77.71
C LEU A 5 36.50 -58.66 -76.63
N ARG A 6 36.18 -59.86 -76.14
CA ARG A 6 35.23 -60.07 -75.04
C ARG A 6 35.76 -59.46 -73.74
N ASN A 7 37.04 -59.67 -73.44
CA ASN A 7 37.70 -59.07 -72.27
C ASN A 7 37.76 -57.53 -72.36
N MET A 8 38.07 -56.97 -73.51
CA MET A 8 38.10 -55.51 -73.70
C MET A 8 36.71 -54.86 -73.53
N LYS A 9 35.65 -55.52 -73.99
CA LYS A 9 34.27 -55.06 -73.76
C LYS A 9 33.90 -55.12 -72.28
N ALA A 10 34.26 -56.21 -71.59
CA ALA A 10 34.01 -56.36 -70.16
C ALA A 10 34.73 -55.29 -69.34
N LEU A 11 36.00 -55.01 -69.65
CA LEU A 11 36.78 -53.98 -68.98
C LEU A 11 36.15 -52.59 -69.16
N ARG A 12 35.71 -52.26 -70.38
CA ARG A 12 35.05 -50.98 -70.67
C ARG A 12 33.71 -50.84 -69.93
N SER A 13 32.93 -51.92 -69.85
CA SER A 13 31.69 -51.92 -69.06
C SER A 13 31.97 -51.64 -67.59
N GLN A 14 32.93 -52.37 -66.99
CA GLN A 14 33.31 -52.15 -65.60
C GLN A 14 33.80 -50.72 -65.35
N MET A 15 34.61 -50.18 -66.27
CA MET A 15 35.12 -48.81 -66.14
C MET A 15 33.98 -47.79 -66.14
N ASN A 16 32.99 -47.95 -67.02
CA ASN A 16 31.78 -47.12 -67.01
C ASN A 16 30.97 -47.29 -65.72
N ASP A 17 30.78 -48.53 -65.24
CA ASP A 17 30.05 -48.79 -64.00
C ASP A 17 30.74 -48.10 -62.80
N PHE A 18 32.08 -48.10 -62.76
CA PHE A 18 32.86 -47.38 -61.73
C PHE A 18 32.77 -45.86 -61.88
N GLU A 19 32.79 -45.32 -63.09
CA GLU A 19 32.60 -43.89 -63.35
C GLU A 19 31.21 -43.44 -62.87
N ASP A 20 30.15 -44.19 -63.20
CA ASP A 20 28.78 -43.92 -62.76
C ASP A 20 28.65 -44.00 -61.23
N GLN A 21 29.27 -45.02 -60.61
CA GLN A 21 29.28 -45.15 -59.16
C GLN A 21 30.01 -43.96 -58.49
N THR A 22 31.15 -43.54 -59.04
CA THR A 22 31.93 -42.41 -58.51
C THR A 22 31.15 -41.09 -58.62
N ALA A 23 30.48 -40.87 -59.75
CA ALA A 23 29.61 -39.71 -59.95
C ALA A 23 28.43 -39.71 -58.96
N SER A 24 27.80 -40.87 -58.75
CA SER A 24 26.70 -41.02 -57.78
C SER A 24 27.15 -40.74 -56.35
N ILE A 25 28.33 -41.22 -55.94
CA ILE A 25 28.87 -40.98 -54.60
C ILE A 25 29.18 -39.49 -54.43
N SER A 26 29.86 -38.87 -55.40
CA SER A 26 30.21 -37.45 -55.33
C SER A 26 28.99 -36.53 -55.24
N ALA A 27 27.90 -36.85 -55.95
CA ALA A 27 26.65 -36.10 -55.87
C ALA A 27 25.98 -36.21 -54.48
N GLU A 28 26.01 -37.40 -53.87
CA GLU A 28 25.47 -37.61 -52.53
C GLU A 28 26.34 -36.92 -51.44
N GLU A 29 27.67 -36.93 -51.58
CA GLU A 29 28.58 -36.22 -50.68
C GLU A 29 28.34 -34.70 -50.69
N GLU A 30 28.20 -34.07 -51.86
CA GLU A 30 27.92 -32.64 -51.94
C GLU A 30 26.53 -32.28 -51.38
N LYS A 31 25.55 -33.17 -51.55
CA LYS A 31 24.22 -33.03 -50.92
C LYS A 31 24.32 -33.09 -49.39
N GLN A 32 25.06 -34.06 -48.84
CA GLN A 32 25.28 -34.18 -47.40
C GLN A 32 26.03 -32.98 -46.83
N LYS A 33 27.08 -32.52 -47.51
CA LYS A 33 27.86 -31.33 -47.13
C LYS A 33 26.99 -30.07 -47.08
N THR A 34 26.12 -29.88 -48.08
CA THR A 34 25.18 -28.75 -48.09
C THR A 34 24.20 -28.85 -46.93
N ALA A 35 23.68 -30.04 -46.63
CA ALA A 35 22.78 -30.26 -45.51
C ALA A 35 23.45 -29.96 -44.15
N ILE A 36 24.70 -30.39 -43.97
CA ILE A 36 25.50 -30.10 -42.76
C ILE A 36 25.67 -28.59 -42.60
N GLN A 37 26.04 -27.86 -43.66
CA GLN A 37 26.22 -26.41 -43.60
C GLN A 37 24.94 -25.65 -43.24
N ILE A 38 23.77 -26.16 -43.66
CA ILE A 38 22.47 -25.58 -43.27
C ILE A 38 22.23 -25.81 -41.78
N LEU A 39 22.41 -27.04 -41.30
CA LEU A 39 22.22 -27.39 -39.89
C LEU A 39 23.20 -26.65 -38.96
N GLU A 40 24.44 -26.42 -39.39
CA GLU A 40 25.42 -25.64 -38.64
C GLU A 40 24.94 -24.19 -38.44
N LYS A 41 24.40 -23.56 -39.48
CA LYS A 41 23.84 -22.21 -39.39
C LYS A 41 22.63 -22.15 -38.47
N ASP A 42 21.73 -23.13 -38.58
CA ASP A 42 20.54 -23.21 -37.72
C ASP A 42 20.97 -23.39 -36.26
N LEU A 43 21.96 -24.24 -36.00
CA LEU A 43 22.51 -24.49 -34.66
C LEU A 43 23.17 -23.25 -34.06
N ASP A 44 23.88 -22.46 -34.87
CA ASP A 44 24.44 -21.19 -34.43
C ASP A 44 23.35 -20.14 -34.17
N SER A 45 22.28 -20.11 -34.97
CA SER A 45 21.10 -19.27 -34.69
C SER A 45 20.44 -19.63 -33.36
N VAL A 46 20.22 -20.92 -33.12
CA VAL A 46 19.64 -21.42 -31.86
C VAL A 46 20.52 -21.08 -30.66
N LYS A 47 21.85 -21.16 -30.79
CA LYS A 47 22.76 -20.74 -29.71
C LYS A 47 22.61 -19.27 -29.37
N VAL A 48 22.58 -18.40 -30.38
CA VAL A 48 22.41 -16.95 -30.14
C VAL A 48 21.07 -16.67 -29.45
N GLU A 49 20.00 -17.28 -29.94
CA GLU A 49 18.67 -17.14 -29.35
C GLU A 49 18.62 -17.68 -27.92
N SER A 50 19.27 -18.81 -27.63
CA SER A 50 19.39 -19.36 -26.28
C SER A 50 20.10 -18.40 -25.32
N THR A 51 21.20 -17.75 -25.76
CA THR A 51 21.91 -16.76 -24.92
C THR A 51 21.09 -15.50 -24.70
N HIS A 52 20.31 -15.08 -25.69
CA HIS A 52 19.39 -13.95 -25.56
C HIS A 52 18.30 -14.25 -24.52
N PHE A 53 17.67 -15.42 -24.61
CA PHE A 53 16.66 -15.84 -23.64
C PHE A 53 17.21 -15.94 -22.21
N GLU A 54 18.44 -16.43 -22.04
CA GLU A 54 19.08 -16.48 -20.72
C GLU A 54 19.27 -15.08 -20.12
N SER A 55 19.67 -14.11 -20.95
CA SER A 55 19.79 -12.70 -20.53
C SER A 55 18.44 -12.10 -20.13
N GLU A 56 17.39 -12.29 -20.94
CA GLU A 56 16.04 -11.81 -20.64
C GLU A 56 15.47 -12.44 -19.37
N MET A 57 15.67 -13.75 -19.18
CA MET A 57 15.28 -14.45 -17.96
C MET A 57 15.95 -13.84 -16.72
N ASN A 58 17.24 -13.52 -16.81
CA ASN A 58 17.97 -12.92 -15.69
C ASN A 58 17.46 -11.50 -15.38
N GLU A 59 17.16 -10.70 -16.40
CA GLU A 59 16.53 -9.38 -16.22
C GLU A 59 15.15 -9.51 -15.56
N MET A 60 14.33 -10.47 -16.00
CA MET A 60 13.04 -10.76 -15.41
C MET A 60 13.16 -11.18 -13.94
N LEU A 61 14.14 -12.02 -13.60
CA LEU A 61 14.38 -12.42 -12.20
C LEU A 61 14.78 -11.22 -11.33
N ASN A 62 15.62 -10.33 -11.84
CA ASN A 62 16.01 -9.11 -11.13
C ASN A 62 14.83 -8.16 -10.90
N THR A 63 13.99 -7.97 -11.92
CA THR A 63 12.77 -7.15 -11.78
C THR A 63 11.78 -7.78 -10.80
N LYS A 64 11.59 -9.10 -10.83
CA LYS A 64 10.79 -9.85 -9.85
C LYS A 64 11.31 -9.65 -8.42
N ALA A 65 12.62 -9.76 -8.20
CA ALA A 65 13.23 -9.55 -6.88
C ALA A 65 13.00 -8.13 -6.35
N ARG A 66 13.13 -7.12 -7.23
CA ARG A 66 12.84 -5.72 -6.90
C ARG A 66 11.37 -5.51 -6.51
N VAL A 67 10.43 -6.06 -7.28
CA VAL A 67 8.98 -5.96 -6.98
C VAL A 67 8.65 -6.63 -5.66
N LEU A 68 9.18 -7.83 -5.38
CA LEU A 68 8.97 -8.52 -4.11
C LEU A 68 9.47 -7.70 -2.91
N SER A 69 10.62 -7.04 -3.07
CA SER A 69 11.17 -6.15 -2.03
C SER A 69 10.25 -4.96 -1.75
N GLN A 70 9.73 -4.32 -2.81
CA GLN A 70 8.77 -3.21 -2.69
C GLN A 70 7.46 -3.66 -2.03
N VAL A 71 6.93 -4.82 -2.41
CA VAL A 71 5.70 -5.37 -1.81
C VAL A 71 5.89 -5.64 -0.31
N ALA A 72 7.03 -6.20 0.09
CA ALA A 72 7.32 -6.44 1.51
C ALA A 72 7.38 -5.13 2.31
N GLU A 73 8.02 -4.10 1.76
CA GLU A 73 8.08 -2.77 2.39
C GLU A 73 6.68 -2.15 2.53
N LYS A 74 5.86 -2.21 1.48
CA LYS A 74 4.48 -1.69 1.49
C LYS A 74 3.61 -2.43 2.50
N LYS A 75 3.72 -3.76 2.60
CA LYS A 75 3.02 -4.55 3.64
C LYS A 75 3.39 -4.10 5.04
N LYS A 76 4.69 -3.89 5.31
CA LYS A 76 5.16 -3.36 6.61
C LYS A 76 4.55 -1.99 6.91
N ARG A 77 4.51 -1.09 5.92
CA ARG A 77 3.92 0.25 6.07
C ARG A 77 2.42 0.19 6.36
N LEU A 78 1.68 -0.71 5.70
CA LEU A 78 0.25 -0.91 5.94
C LEU A 78 -0.02 -1.35 7.39
N LEU A 79 0.74 -2.33 7.89
CA LEU A 79 0.60 -2.78 9.28
C LEU A 79 0.85 -1.65 10.28
N CYS A 80 1.86 -0.79 10.04
CA CYS A 80 2.07 0.39 10.89
C CYS A 80 0.85 1.34 10.87
N LEU A 81 0.33 1.64 9.68
CA LEU A 81 -0.83 2.53 9.55
C LEU A 81 -2.10 1.95 10.19
N GLU A 82 -2.29 0.64 10.13
CA GLU A 82 -3.40 -0.05 10.78
C GLU A 82 -3.31 0.07 12.31
N THR A 83 -2.12 -0.10 12.89
CA THR A 83 -1.90 0.11 14.33
C THR A 83 -2.11 1.57 14.75
N GLU A 84 -1.64 2.53 13.95
CA GLU A 84 -1.88 3.96 14.18
C GLU A 84 -3.37 4.29 14.12
N SER A 85 -4.10 3.76 13.13
CA SER A 85 -5.55 3.94 12.99
C SER A 85 -6.32 3.39 14.18
N SER A 86 -5.97 2.19 14.66
CA SER A 86 -6.59 1.59 15.85
C SER A 86 -6.35 2.46 17.10
N THR A 87 -5.12 2.97 17.26
CA THR A 87 -4.76 3.84 18.39
C THR A 87 -5.53 5.16 18.36
N LEU A 88 -5.65 5.77 17.17
CA LEU A 88 -6.42 6.99 16.96
C LEU A 88 -7.90 6.77 17.26
N SER A 89 -8.47 5.65 16.82
CA SER A 89 -9.87 5.30 17.11
C SER A 89 -10.14 5.17 18.61
N GLN A 90 -9.26 4.49 19.34
CA GLN A 90 -9.36 4.37 20.80
C GLN A 90 -9.26 5.74 21.49
N THR A 91 -8.36 6.61 21.03
CA THR A 91 -8.20 7.95 21.58
C THR A 91 -9.45 8.80 21.35
N LEU A 92 -10.08 8.67 20.18
CA LEU A 92 -11.32 9.38 19.87
C LEU A 92 -12.47 8.93 20.77
N GLU A 93 -12.62 7.62 20.99
CA GLU A 93 -13.63 7.06 21.90
C GLU A 93 -13.49 7.61 23.33
N LEU A 94 -12.25 7.68 23.84
CA LEU A 94 -11.97 8.28 25.15
C LEU A 94 -12.35 9.77 25.20
N LEU A 95 -12.01 10.55 24.17
CA LEU A 95 -12.37 11.97 24.10
C LEU A 95 -13.90 12.18 24.06
N GLU A 96 -14.62 11.31 23.35
CA GLU A 96 -16.09 11.35 23.31
C GLU A 96 -16.70 11.04 24.69
N GLN A 97 -16.13 10.07 25.41
CA GLN A 97 -16.53 9.74 26.78
C GLN A 97 -16.26 10.90 27.75
N GLU A 98 -15.07 11.52 27.68
CA GLU A 98 -14.74 12.69 28.50
C GLU A 98 -15.67 13.87 28.21
N LYS A 99 -15.94 14.13 26.93
CA LYS A 99 -16.89 15.17 26.50
C LYS A 99 -18.28 14.93 27.07
N ALA A 100 -18.79 13.70 27.02
CA ALA A 100 -20.09 13.34 27.59
C ALA A 100 -20.12 13.60 29.11
N THR A 101 -19.09 13.14 29.82
CA THR A 101 -18.94 13.30 31.27
C THR A 101 -18.87 14.78 31.67
N LEU A 102 -18.08 15.59 30.95
CA LEU A 102 -17.98 17.03 31.19
C LEU A 102 -19.30 17.75 30.91
N SER A 103 -20.02 17.35 29.86
CA SER A 103 -21.33 17.91 29.51
C SER A 103 -22.34 17.69 30.63
N GLU A 104 -22.39 16.49 31.19
CA GLU A 104 -23.27 16.14 32.31
C GLU A 104 -22.93 16.97 33.56
N ARG A 105 -21.66 16.99 33.97
CA ARG A 105 -21.20 17.79 35.11
C ARG A 105 -21.51 19.28 34.96
N LEU A 106 -21.48 19.80 33.74
CA LEU A 106 -21.80 21.18 33.44
C LEU A 106 -23.31 21.44 33.53
N LYS A 107 -24.15 20.50 33.09
CA LYS A 107 -25.62 20.57 33.32
C LYS A 107 -25.94 20.59 34.82
N ASP A 108 -25.30 19.74 35.61
CA ASP A 108 -25.49 19.72 37.07
C ASP A 108 -25.11 21.04 37.73
N LYS A 109 -23.95 21.61 37.36
CA LYS A 109 -23.52 22.93 37.85
C LYS A 109 -24.52 24.02 37.46
N ARG A 110 -25.01 24.03 36.22
CA ARG A 110 -26.03 25.00 35.77
C ARG A 110 -27.31 24.87 36.59
N ALA A 111 -27.78 23.64 36.83
CA ALA A 111 -28.96 23.39 37.64
C ALA A 111 -28.77 23.86 39.10
N TYR A 112 -27.60 23.61 39.69
CA TYR A 112 -27.24 24.09 41.02
C TYR A 112 -27.31 25.62 41.12
N TYR A 113 -26.64 26.34 40.21
CA TYR A 113 -26.62 27.81 40.25
C TYR A 113 -27.98 28.44 39.93
N ALA A 114 -28.79 27.81 39.07
CA ALA A 114 -30.16 28.24 38.82
C ALA A 114 -30.99 28.17 40.11
N LYS A 115 -30.89 27.06 40.85
CA LYS A 115 -31.56 26.90 42.15
C LYS A 115 -31.08 27.92 43.18
N GLU A 116 -29.78 28.21 43.22
CA GLU A 116 -29.24 29.21 44.17
C GLU A 116 -29.69 30.63 43.82
N THR A 117 -29.77 30.95 42.53
CA THR A 117 -30.28 32.23 42.04
C THR A 117 -31.76 32.39 42.39
N GLU A 118 -32.57 31.34 42.20
CA GLU A 118 -33.98 31.32 42.59
C GLU A 118 -34.16 31.57 44.09
N LYS A 119 -33.35 30.94 44.95
CA LYS A 119 -33.37 31.22 46.40
C LYS A 119 -33.08 32.69 46.71
N ILE A 120 -32.05 33.27 46.09
CA ILE A 120 -31.68 34.69 46.29
C ILE A 120 -32.81 35.60 45.83
N LEU A 121 -33.45 35.30 44.71
CA LEU A 121 -34.59 36.06 44.21
C LEU A 121 -35.79 35.98 45.18
N CYS A 122 -36.09 34.79 45.71
CA CYS A 122 -37.14 34.63 46.72
C CYS A 122 -36.84 35.43 47.99
N THR A 123 -35.62 35.35 48.53
CA THR A 123 -35.26 36.11 49.75
C THR A 123 -35.32 37.62 49.53
N LEU A 124 -34.90 38.10 48.36
CA LEU A 124 -35.00 39.51 48.00
C LEU A 124 -36.47 39.96 47.87
N GLN A 125 -37.32 39.14 47.27
CA GLN A 125 -38.75 39.41 47.15
C GLN A 125 -39.41 39.46 48.54
N GLU A 126 -39.11 38.52 49.43
CA GLU A 126 -39.58 38.52 50.81
C GLU A 126 -39.17 39.81 51.55
N GLN A 127 -37.93 40.27 51.37
CA GLN A 127 -37.45 41.53 51.93
C GLN A 127 -38.19 42.73 51.35
N GLN A 128 -38.43 42.76 50.04
CA GLN A 128 -39.17 43.82 49.36
C GLN A 128 -40.62 43.89 49.86
N ASP A 129 -41.28 42.75 50.02
CA ASP A 129 -42.66 42.65 50.52
C ASP A 129 -42.75 43.09 51.98
N TRP A 130 -41.76 42.73 52.80
CA TRP A 130 -41.62 43.22 54.17
C TRP A 130 -41.49 44.75 54.23
N PHE A 131 -40.63 45.33 53.38
CA PHE A 131 -40.44 46.78 53.28
C PHE A 131 -41.71 47.50 52.83
N ASN A 132 -42.40 46.99 51.79
CA ASN A 132 -43.65 47.54 51.29
C ASN A 132 -44.75 47.53 52.37
N LYS A 133 -44.86 46.46 53.16
CA LYS A 133 -45.81 46.35 54.27
C LYS A 133 -45.52 47.37 55.39
N TYR A 134 -44.26 47.73 55.59
CA TYR A 134 -43.87 48.76 56.55
C TYR A 134 -44.19 50.16 56.04
N LYS A 135 -43.91 50.45 54.76
CA LYS A 135 -44.22 51.73 54.11
C LYS A 135 -45.73 52.02 54.10
N LEU A 136 -46.57 51.01 53.88
CA LEU A 136 -48.04 51.17 53.92
C LEU A 136 -48.60 51.49 55.33
N LYS A 137 -47.86 51.16 56.40
CA LYS A 137 -48.26 51.49 57.77
C LYS A 137 -48.01 52.95 58.14
N ASP A 138 -47.06 53.61 57.47
CA ASP A 138 -46.79 55.04 57.67
C ASP A 138 -47.81 55.94 56.93
N GLU A 139 -48.41 55.48 55.83
CA GLU A 139 -49.36 56.29 55.04
C GLU A 139 -50.82 56.28 55.56
N VAL A 140 -51.16 55.47 56.58
CA VAL A 140 -52.52 55.39 57.17
C VAL A 140 -52.69 56.31 58.40
N LYS A 141 -51.68 57.11 58.74
CA LYS A 141 -51.85 58.28 59.63
C LYS A 141 -51.67 59.56 58.82
N GLY A 142 -52.77 60.23 58.44
CA GLY A 142 -52.73 61.63 57.98
C GLY A 142 -52.06 62.52 59.04
N SER A 143 -51.49 63.70 58.76
CA SER A 143 -51.69 64.67 57.67
C SER A 143 -50.50 65.69 57.72
N PRO A 144 -50.46 66.81 56.97
CA PRO A 144 -49.28 67.30 56.26
C PRO A 144 -48.57 68.44 57.00
N ASN A 145 -47.24 68.45 57.05
CA ASN A 145 -46.55 69.72 57.17
C ASN A 145 -45.17 69.69 56.52
N GLY A 146 -44.92 70.70 55.71
CA GLY A 146 -43.70 70.84 54.95
C GLY A 146 -42.47 70.98 55.85
N ARG A 147 -41.36 70.43 55.36
CA ARG A 147 -40.06 71.08 55.45
C ARG A 147 -39.13 70.48 54.41
N SER A 148 -38.81 71.31 53.42
CA SER A 148 -37.60 71.14 52.63
C SER A 148 -36.41 71.14 53.58
N VAL A 149 -35.73 70.01 53.70
CA VAL A 149 -34.36 69.95 54.20
C VAL A 149 -33.51 69.50 53.04
N LYS A 150 -32.91 70.50 52.37
CA LYS A 150 -31.69 70.30 51.63
C LYS A 150 -30.62 69.80 52.59
N GLN A 151 -29.66 69.07 52.02
CA GLN A 151 -28.24 69.01 52.40
C GLN A 151 -27.81 67.66 52.99
N GLY A 152 -26.90 67.02 52.24
CA GLY A 152 -26.25 65.77 52.62
C GLY A 152 -25.75 64.94 51.45
N ILE A 153 -25.28 65.55 50.35
CA ILE A 153 -24.32 64.86 49.47
C ILE A 153 -23.00 64.90 50.23
N GLU A 154 -22.77 63.87 51.03
CA GLU A 154 -21.47 63.62 51.61
C GLU A 154 -20.69 62.77 50.59
N THR A 155 -19.98 63.49 49.73
CA THR A 155 -18.90 62.96 48.90
C THR A 155 -17.87 62.36 49.84
N CYS A 156 -17.90 61.03 50.04
CA CYS A 156 -16.80 60.36 50.72
C CYS A 156 -15.66 60.16 49.70
N SER A 157 -14.64 60.96 49.95
CA SER A 157 -13.35 61.07 49.30
C SER A 157 -12.69 59.73 48.94
N VAL A 158 -12.06 59.74 47.77
CA VAL A 158 -10.97 58.86 47.38
C VAL A 158 -9.92 58.80 48.49
N THR A 159 -9.73 57.62 49.07
CA THR A 159 -8.45 57.22 49.66
C THR A 159 -7.89 56.11 48.79
N ARG A 160 -7.04 56.51 47.84
CA ARG A 160 -5.96 55.65 47.35
C ARG A 160 -5.12 55.27 48.57
N MET A 161 -5.12 53.98 48.91
CA MET A 161 -3.95 53.37 49.50
C MET A 161 -3.45 52.38 48.45
N ASP A 162 -2.35 52.79 47.86
CA ASP A 162 -1.50 51.98 47.02
C ASP A 162 -0.69 51.01 47.90
N GLU A 163 -0.19 49.97 47.23
CA GLU A 163 0.95 49.14 47.63
C GLU A 163 0.79 48.17 48.80
N GLY A 164 0.58 46.91 48.38
CA GLY A 164 0.85 45.75 49.21
C GLY A 164 0.49 44.41 48.57
N VAL A 165 0.28 44.34 47.24
CA VAL A 165 0.06 43.06 46.56
C VAL A 165 1.40 42.35 46.45
N LYS A 166 1.71 41.55 47.47
CA LYS A 166 2.57 40.38 47.32
C LYS A 166 1.88 39.42 46.36
N SER A 167 2.12 39.55 45.06
CA SER A 167 1.73 38.52 44.09
C SER A 167 2.90 38.16 43.18
N ASP A 168 3.96 37.65 43.80
CA ASP A 168 5.05 36.99 43.09
C ASP A 168 4.64 35.58 42.58
N GLY A 169 3.48 35.07 43.01
CA GLY A 169 2.94 33.78 42.55
C GLY A 169 2.07 33.87 41.29
N THR A 170 1.13 34.80 41.21
CA THR A 170 0.08 34.77 40.17
C THR A 170 0.52 35.29 38.81
N TYR A 171 1.43 36.26 38.74
CA TYR A 171 1.95 36.77 37.47
C TYR A 171 2.89 35.78 36.80
N SER A 172 3.73 35.10 37.60
CA SER A 172 4.59 34.00 37.18
C SER A 172 3.79 32.81 36.61
N ASP A 173 2.70 32.42 37.29
CA ASP A 173 1.84 31.33 36.84
C ASP A 173 1.14 31.64 35.50
N LEU A 174 0.63 32.86 35.32
CA LEU A 174 0.01 33.30 34.07
C LEU A 174 1.02 33.39 32.91
N LEU A 175 2.26 33.79 33.19
CA LEU A 175 3.31 33.84 32.18
C LEU A 175 3.65 32.43 31.67
N ARG A 176 3.72 31.45 32.58
CA ARG A 176 3.96 30.04 32.24
C ARG A 176 2.79 29.46 31.42
N GLU A 177 1.55 29.80 31.77
CA GLU A 177 0.36 29.36 31.02
C GLU A 177 0.35 29.95 29.61
N LEU A 178 0.76 31.22 29.46
CA LEU A 178 0.89 31.88 28.16
C LEU A 178 2.01 31.28 27.30
N GLU A 179 3.13 30.89 27.91
CA GLU A 179 4.22 30.18 27.23
C GLU A 179 3.81 28.77 26.80
N ASP A 180 3.04 28.04 27.62
CA ASP A 180 2.48 26.73 27.27
C ASP A 180 1.49 26.83 26.11
N GLU A 181 0.59 27.81 26.12
CA GLU A 181 -0.36 28.04 25.03
C GLU A 181 0.34 28.50 23.74
N LYS A 182 1.42 29.29 23.86
CA LYS A 182 2.26 29.65 22.71
C LYS A 182 2.95 28.42 22.12
N ALA A 183 3.47 27.52 22.95
CA ALA A 183 4.08 26.27 22.49
C ALA A 183 3.08 25.37 21.77
N LYS A 184 1.84 25.25 22.28
CA LYS A 184 0.74 24.53 21.61
C LYS A 184 0.38 25.13 20.26
N LEU A 185 0.37 26.47 20.16
CA LEU A 185 0.10 27.18 18.91
C LEU A 185 1.21 26.92 17.87
N ASP A 186 2.47 26.94 18.29
CA ASP A 186 3.61 26.62 17.42
C ASP A 186 3.56 25.16 16.94
N GLU A 187 3.17 24.23 17.82
CA GLU A 187 2.97 22.82 17.47
C GLU A 187 1.83 22.65 16.45
N LEU A 188 0.69 23.34 16.65
CA LEU A 188 -0.43 23.33 15.71
C LEU A 188 -0.05 23.91 14.36
N THR A 189 0.71 25.00 14.35
CA THR A 189 1.21 25.63 13.11
C THR A 189 2.12 24.66 12.35
N THR A 190 2.98 23.93 13.07
CA THR A 190 3.86 22.90 12.49
C THR A 190 3.06 21.73 11.90
N LYS A 191 2.04 21.24 12.62
CA LYS A 191 1.12 20.19 12.13
C LYS A 191 0.35 20.64 10.90
N GLN A 192 -0.11 21.90 10.87
CA GLN A 192 -0.81 22.47 9.72
C GLN A 192 0.08 22.53 8.47
N LEU A 193 1.34 22.94 8.61
CA LEU A 193 2.30 22.94 7.50
C LEU A 193 2.57 21.53 6.98
N ASN A 194 2.73 20.55 7.87
CA ASN A 194 2.95 19.14 7.49
C ASN A 194 1.72 18.56 6.76
N LEU A 195 0.51 18.81 7.26
CA LEU A 195 -0.72 18.40 6.57
C LEU A 195 -0.85 19.02 5.17
N SER A 196 -0.50 20.30 5.03
CA SER A 196 -0.49 20.98 3.73
C SER A 196 0.51 20.33 2.77
N LEU A 197 1.70 19.96 3.25
CA LEU A 197 2.70 19.24 2.47
C LEU A 197 2.19 17.85 2.03
N GLN A 198 1.59 17.08 2.95
CA GLN A 198 1.02 15.76 2.64
C GLN A 198 -0.12 15.85 1.62
N LYS A 199 -1.00 16.85 1.75
CA LYS A 199 -2.06 17.13 0.78
C LYS A 199 -1.50 17.36 -0.62
N ASN A 200 -0.43 18.14 -0.74
CA ASN A 200 0.20 18.41 -2.03
C ASN A 200 0.87 17.16 -2.63
N LYS A 201 1.51 16.33 -1.80
CA LYS A 201 2.07 15.03 -2.24
C LYS A 201 0.99 14.08 -2.75
N ALA A 202 -0.10 13.94 -2.00
CA ALA A 202 -1.24 13.11 -2.40
C ALA A 202 -1.85 13.59 -3.72
N LYS A 203 -2.00 14.91 -3.88
CA LYS A 203 -2.47 15.51 -5.14
C LYS A 203 -1.57 15.15 -6.32
N SER A 204 -0.26 15.32 -6.16
CA SER A 204 0.71 14.96 -7.21
C SER A 204 0.67 13.48 -7.58
N ALA A 205 0.45 12.58 -6.60
CA ALA A 205 0.32 11.15 -6.87
C ALA A 205 -0.96 10.81 -7.64
N VAL A 206 -2.07 11.49 -7.33
CA VAL A 206 -3.32 11.34 -8.07
C VAL A 206 -3.17 11.84 -9.51
N ASP A 207 -2.52 12.97 -9.71
CA ASP A 207 -2.27 13.52 -11.06
C ASP A 207 -1.38 12.57 -11.89
N ASP A 208 -0.34 11.97 -11.28
CA ASP A 208 0.50 10.95 -11.92
C ASP A 208 -0.30 9.70 -12.34
N LEU A 209 -1.13 9.16 -11.45
CA LEU A 209 -2.00 8.02 -11.77
C LEU A 209 -2.98 8.36 -12.89
N LYS A 210 -3.48 9.59 -12.92
CA LYS A 210 -4.39 10.04 -13.99
C LYS A 210 -3.69 10.13 -15.34
N CYS A 211 -2.43 10.60 -15.39
CA CYS A 211 -1.63 10.57 -16.61
C CYS A 211 -1.41 9.13 -17.09
N ARG A 212 -1.00 8.24 -16.18
CA ARG A 212 -0.80 6.82 -16.50
C ARG A 212 -2.08 6.12 -16.96
N LEU A 213 -3.24 6.52 -16.45
CA LEU A 213 -4.53 6.00 -16.90
C LEU A 213 -4.80 6.36 -18.38
N ASN A 214 -4.38 7.56 -18.79
CA ASN A 214 -4.52 8.03 -20.16
C ASN A 214 -3.50 7.38 -21.12
N ASP A 215 -2.40 6.82 -20.59
CA ASP A 215 -1.41 6.09 -21.38
C ASP A 215 -1.87 4.68 -21.77
N PHE A 216 -2.92 4.14 -21.13
CA PHE A 216 -3.49 2.87 -21.54
C PHE A 216 -4.23 3.00 -22.89
N PRO A 217 -4.19 1.96 -23.75
CA PRO A 217 -4.92 1.95 -25.00
C PRO A 217 -6.41 2.26 -24.75
N SER A 218 -6.99 3.16 -25.53
CA SER A 218 -8.41 3.56 -25.41
C SER A 218 -9.38 2.38 -25.44
N LYS A 219 -9.01 1.33 -26.18
CA LYS A 219 -9.76 0.06 -26.25
C LYS A 219 -9.87 -0.66 -24.90
N LEU A 220 -8.87 -0.52 -24.02
CA LEU A 220 -8.85 -1.11 -22.68
C LEU A 220 -9.71 -0.29 -21.71
N ASN A 221 -9.73 1.04 -21.87
CA ASN A 221 -10.56 1.95 -21.07
C ASN A 221 -12.05 1.89 -21.47
N GLU A 222 -12.36 1.45 -22.69
CA GLU A 222 -13.72 1.24 -23.21
C GLU A 222 -14.31 -0.13 -22.85
N MET A 223 -13.48 -1.11 -22.45
CA MET A 223 -13.95 -2.43 -22.03
C MET A 223 -14.63 -2.37 -20.65
N ASP A 224 -15.69 -3.16 -20.49
CA ASP A 224 -16.40 -3.25 -19.22
C ASP A 224 -15.49 -3.87 -18.14
N ALA A 225 -15.52 -3.28 -16.94
CA ALA A 225 -14.75 -3.74 -15.80
C ALA A 225 -15.11 -5.18 -15.43
N GLU A 226 -16.38 -5.57 -15.59
CA GLU A 226 -16.84 -6.94 -15.32
C GLU A 226 -16.20 -7.95 -16.29
N VAL A 227 -16.07 -7.59 -17.57
CA VAL A 227 -15.45 -8.45 -18.60
C VAL A 227 -13.96 -8.63 -18.34
N LEU A 228 -13.27 -7.53 -17.98
CA LEU A 228 -11.85 -7.57 -17.59
C LEU A 228 -11.62 -8.43 -16.34
N GLU A 229 -12.51 -8.36 -15.36
CA GLU A 229 -12.43 -9.17 -14.15
C GLU A 229 -12.66 -10.66 -14.44
N GLU A 230 -13.58 -10.98 -15.34
CA GLU A 230 -13.85 -12.36 -15.79
C GLU A 230 -12.67 -12.94 -16.59
N GLU A 231 -12.09 -12.18 -17.53
CA GLU A 231 -10.88 -12.59 -18.27
C GLU A 231 -9.69 -12.81 -17.33
N HIS A 232 -9.47 -11.90 -16.38
CA HIS A 232 -8.40 -12.05 -15.38
C HIS A 232 -8.58 -13.32 -14.54
N LYS A 233 -9.82 -13.64 -14.15
CA LYS A 233 -10.14 -14.87 -13.43
C LYS A 233 -9.91 -16.12 -14.29
N SER A 234 -10.25 -16.07 -15.59
CA SER A 234 -9.95 -17.15 -16.54
C SER A 234 -8.44 -17.38 -16.65
N LEU A 235 -7.65 -16.32 -16.83
CA LEU A 235 -6.20 -16.41 -16.92
C LEU A 235 -5.56 -16.96 -15.65
N LEU A 236 -6.09 -16.62 -14.47
CA LEU A 236 -5.63 -17.21 -13.22
C LEU A 236 -5.91 -18.72 -13.13
N SER A 237 -7.07 -19.15 -13.66
CA SER A 237 -7.41 -20.57 -13.76
C SER A 237 -6.47 -21.30 -14.71
N ASP A 238 -6.22 -20.75 -15.89
CA ASP A 238 -5.32 -21.33 -16.88
C ASP A 238 -3.90 -21.47 -16.34
N LYS A 239 -3.38 -20.41 -15.70
CA LYS A 239 -2.08 -20.43 -15.02
C LYS A 239 -2.00 -21.56 -13.99
N THR A 240 -3.05 -21.76 -13.20
CA THR A 240 -3.09 -22.82 -12.20
C THR A 240 -3.06 -24.19 -12.88
N GLY A 241 -3.80 -24.38 -13.97
CA GLY A 241 -3.77 -25.60 -14.77
C GLY A 241 -2.40 -25.88 -15.40
N GLU A 242 -1.71 -24.86 -15.90
CA GLU A 242 -0.34 -25.00 -16.43
C GLU A 242 0.66 -25.38 -15.34
N GLU A 243 0.56 -24.79 -14.15
CA GLU A 243 1.41 -25.15 -13.00
C GLU A 243 1.18 -26.61 -12.57
N GLU A 244 -0.06 -27.09 -12.59
CA GLU A 244 -0.39 -28.49 -12.31
C GLU A 244 0.14 -29.43 -13.39
N TYR A 245 0.01 -29.06 -14.66
CA TYR A 245 0.55 -29.82 -15.78
C TYR A 245 2.08 -29.94 -15.69
N LEU A 246 2.78 -28.83 -15.43
CA LEU A 246 4.23 -28.82 -15.22
C LEU A 246 4.64 -29.71 -14.05
N ARG A 247 3.89 -29.68 -12.94
CA ARG A 247 4.13 -30.56 -11.79
C ARG A 247 3.95 -32.02 -12.16
N SER A 248 2.93 -32.36 -12.96
CA SER A 248 2.70 -33.72 -13.45
C SER A 248 3.87 -34.22 -14.33
N LEU A 249 4.41 -33.35 -15.19
CA LEU A 249 5.56 -33.67 -16.04
C LEU A 249 6.81 -33.92 -15.19
N GLN A 250 7.05 -33.10 -14.17
CA GLN A 250 8.17 -33.30 -13.24
C GLN A 250 8.08 -34.64 -12.52
N VAL A 251 6.89 -35.03 -12.05
CA VAL A 251 6.66 -36.35 -11.44
C VAL A 251 6.97 -37.47 -12.42
N ARG A 252 6.45 -37.38 -13.66
CA ARG A 252 6.67 -38.41 -14.69
C ARG A 252 8.13 -38.52 -15.13
N ILE A 253 8.84 -37.40 -15.19
CA ILE A 253 10.30 -37.39 -15.41
C ILE A 253 11.03 -38.08 -14.25
N GLY A 254 10.60 -37.84 -13.01
CA GLY A 254 11.12 -38.52 -11.83
C GLY A 254 10.92 -40.04 -11.89
N GLU A 255 9.72 -40.49 -12.29
CA GLU A 255 9.43 -41.92 -12.51
C GLU A 255 10.35 -42.53 -13.55
N ILE A 256 10.53 -41.87 -14.70
CA ILE A 256 11.41 -42.34 -15.78
C ILE A 256 12.87 -42.41 -15.30
N LYS A 257 13.35 -41.40 -14.57
CA LYS A 257 14.71 -41.40 -13.99
C LYS A 257 14.93 -42.53 -12.98
N GLY A 258 13.87 -43.02 -12.34
CA GLY A 258 13.91 -44.13 -11.38
C GLY A 258 13.97 -45.52 -12.01
N ILE A 259 13.79 -45.65 -13.33
CA ILE A 259 13.84 -46.93 -14.03
C ILE A 259 15.31 -47.29 -14.29
N SER A 260 15.78 -48.38 -13.67
CA SER A 260 17.10 -48.95 -13.90
C SER A 260 16.92 -50.43 -14.20
N GLU A 261 17.30 -50.87 -15.40
CA GLU A 261 17.12 -52.24 -15.86
C GLU A 261 18.46 -52.93 -16.09
N VAL A 262 18.61 -54.16 -15.60
CA VAL A 262 19.81 -54.95 -15.77
C VAL A 262 19.61 -55.87 -16.97
N VAL A 263 20.45 -55.69 -17.99
CA VAL A 263 20.40 -56.44 -19.24
C VAL A 263 21.58 -57.40 -19.29
N ASN A 264 21.28 -58.69 -19.44
CA ASN A 264 22.29 -59.74 -19.48
C ASN A 264 22.73 -60.00 -20.92
N CYS A 265 24.00 -59.73 -21.20
CA CYS A 265 24.62 -60.01 -22.49
C CYS A 265 24.79 -61.51 -22.69
N THR A 266 24.66 -61.99 -23.93
CA THR A 266 24.96 -63.37 -24.33
C THR A 266 26.42 -63.77 -24.08
N CYS A 267 27.28 -62.79 -23.81
CA CYS A 267 28.66 -62.95 -23.37
C CYS A 267 28.83 -63.24 -21.85
N GLY A 268 27.74 -63.26 -21.08
CA GLY A 268 27.73 -63.54 -19.64
C GLY A 268 28.02 -62.33 -18.74
N GLN A 269 28.11 -61.12 -19.30
CA GLN A 269 28.23 -59.88 -18.53
C GLN A 269 26.86 -59.20 -18.35
N GLU A 270 26.63 -58.64 -17.17
CA GLU A 270 25.43 -57.87 -16.85
C GLU A 270 25.70 -56.37 -17.02
N TYR A 271 24.79 -55.66 -17.69
CA TYR A 271 24.88 -54.22 -17.89
C TYR A 271 23.67 -53.53 -17.29
N THR A 272 23.90 -52.55 -16.42
CA THR A 272 22.84 -51.71 -15.87
C THR A 272 22.57 -50.54 -16.82
N VAL A 273 21.39 -50.51 -17.41
CA VAL A 273 20.94 -49.43 -18.30
C VAL A 273 20.12 -48.45 -17.47
N GLN A 274 20.54 -47.18 -17.49
CA GLN A 274 19.83 -46.08 -16.86
C GLN A 274 19.54 -44.99 -17.90
N PRO A 275 18.34 -44.37 -17.87
CA PRO A 275 18.00 -43.29 -18.77
C PRO A 275 18.91 -42.09 -18.53
N HIS A 276 19.66 -41.71 -19.58
CA HIS A 276 20.61 -40.60 -19.52
C HIS A 276 19.86 -39.26 -19.49
N SER A 277 20.08 -38.48 -18.44
CA SER A 277 19.46 -37.16 -18.24
C SER A 277 20.28 -36.09 -18.95
N PHE A 278 19.76 -35.56 -20.07
CA PHE A 278 20.42 -34.50 -20.87
C PHE A 278 20.31 -33.08 -20.29
N TYR A 279 19.73 -32.90 -19.10
CA TYR A 279 19.58 -31.58 -18.49
C TYR A 279 20.19 -31.55 -17.09
N THR A 280 21.49 -31.24 -17.06
CA THR A 280 22.16 -30.67 -15.88
C THR A 280 22.73 -29.32 -16.30
N SER A 281 22.01 -28.25 -15.98
CA SER A 281 22.49 -26.87 -15.85
C SER A 281 21.63 -26.20 -14.79
#